data_AF-A0A085F134-F1
#
_entry.id   AF-A0A085F134-F1
#
_cell.length_a   1.000
_cell.length_b   1.000
_cell.length_c   1.000
_cell.angle_alpha   90.00
_cell.angle_beta   90.00
_cell.angle_gamma   90.00
#
_symmetry.space_group_name_H-M   'P 1'
#
loop_
_entity.id
_entity.type
_entity.pdbx_description
1 polymer ?
#
loop_
_entity_poly.entity_id
_entity_poly.type
_entity_poly.pdbx_seq_one_letter_code
_entity_poly.pdbx_strand_id
1 'polypeptide(L)'
;MGEYMQVRAMLQEGEAYAGLILGKEEDPDYHLVLLPGEAVDVSWPSAVDWARGQGGVLPTRRELALLFANQREAFERNWYWSSEPHETRTQLVWGQNFASGIQTIYGRPYRGHARAIRRIAVP
;
A
#
# COMPACT_ATOMS: atom_id res chain seq x y z
N MET A 1 12.80 14.20 21.63
CA MET A 1 12.55 12.91 20.97
C MET A 1 12.05 13.24 19.57
N GLY A 2 12.75 12.82 18.52
CA GLY A 2 12.35 13.16 17.15
C GLY A 2 11.02 12.51 16.76
N GLU A 3 10.29 13.15 15.84
CA GLU A 3 9.00 12.73 15.29
C GLU A 3 8.94 11.23 14.91
N TYR A 4 10.01 10.71 14.31
CA TYR A 4 10.17 9.28 14.02
C TYR A 4 9.99 8.34 15.22
N MET A 5 10.48 8.72 16.41
CA MET A 5 10.35 7.90 17.61
C MET A 5 8.91 7.88 18.12
N GLN A 6 8.14 8.95 17.87
CA GLN A 6 6.72 9.00 18.21
C GLN A 6 5.92 8.05 17.32
N VAL A 7 6.17 8.05 16.01
CA VAL A 7 5.51 7.14 15.07
C VAL A 7 5.78 5.67 15.43
N ARG A 8 7.04 5.33 15.77
CA ARG A 8 7.39 3.97 16.20
C ARG A 8 6.64 3.54 17.46
N ALA A 9 6.40 4.44 18.40
CA ALA A 9 5.63 4.15 19.60
C ALA A 9 4.13 3.93 19.33
N MET A 10 3.62 4.39 18.18
CA MET A 10 2.22 4.21 17.75
C MET A 10 1.99 2.93 16.93
N LEU A 11 3.03 2.14 16.65
CA LEU A 11 2.88 0.90 15.90
C LEU A 11 2.24 -0.18 16.77
N GLN A 12 1.28 -0.89 16.20
CA GLN A 12 0.68 -2.09 16.77
C GLN A 12 1.54 -3.31 16.43
N GLU A 13 1.23 -4.44 17.09
CA GLU A 13 1.95 -5.69 16.85
C GLU A 13 1.85 -6.11 15.37
N GLY A 14 3.00 -6.41 14.77
CA GLY A 14 3.11 -6.83 13.37
C GLY A 14 3.07 -5.69 12.34
N GLU A 15 2.87 -4.44 12.76
CA GLU A 15 2.95 -3.29 11.86
C GLU A 15 4.39 -2.87 11.56
N ALA A 16 4.62 -2.36 10.36
CA ALA A 16 5.91 -1.86 9.93
C ALA A 16 5.82 -0.42 9.42
N TYR A 17 6.67 0.47 9.94
CA TYR A 17 6.76 1.83 9.44
C TYR A 17 7.51 1.87 8.09
N ALA A 18 6.86 2.37 7.05
CA ALA A 18 7.41 2.42 5.70
C ALA A 18 8.13 3.73 5.37
N GLY A 19 7.74 4.86 5.96
CA GLY A 19 8.37 6.15 5.71
C GLY A 19 7.40 7.32 5.64
N LEU A 20 7.94 8.50 5.37
CA LEU A 20 7.18 9.74 5.14
C LEU A 20 6.82 9.86 3.66
N ILE A 21 5.59 10.28 3.37
CA ILE A 21 5.16 10.70 2.03
C ILE A 21 4.68 12.14 2.11
N LEU A 22 5.18 12.95 1.19
CA LEU A 22 4.71 14.32 1.03
C LEU A 22 3.26 14.33 0.55
N GLY A 23 2.43 15.17 1.18
CA GLY A 23 1.08 15.47 0.75
C GLY A 23 1.06 16.02 -0.68
N LYS A 24 -0.14 16.16 -1.24
CA LYS A 24 -0.35 16.87 -2.50
C LYS A 24 -1.38 17.97 -2.26
N GLU A 25 -1.17 19.10 -2.93
CA GLU A 25 -2.08 20.24 -2.83
C GLU A 25 -2.22 20.71 -1.37
N GLU A 26 -3.42 20.59 -0.79
CA GLU A 26 -3.73 20.97 0.59
C GLU A 26 -3.72 19.78 1.56
N ASP A 27 -3.45 18.56 1.09
CA ASP A 27 -3.30 17.39 1.96
C ASP A 27 -1.99 17.48 2.74
N PRO A 28 -1.99 17.14 4.05
CA PRO A 28 -0.78 17.12 4.85
C PRO A 28 0.16 15.98 4.41
N ASP A 29 1.43 16.14 4.75
CA ASP A 29 2.39 15.04 4.75
C ASP A 29 1.90 13.93 5.70
N TYR A 30 2.32 12.69 5.47
CA TYR A 30 1.91 11.59 6.31
C TYR A 30 2.95 10.49 6.40
N HIS A 31 2.95 9.82 7.55
CA HIS A 31 3.67 8.59 7.79
C HIS A 31 2.86 7.39 7.30
N LEU A 32 3.50 6.55 6.48
CA LEU A 32 2.92 5.32 5.96
C LEU A 32 3.26 4.14 6.88
N VAL A 33 2.24 3.39 7.29
CA VAL A 33 2.38 2.18 8.09
C VAL A 33 1.78 1.00 7.32
N LEU A 34 2.57 -0.07 7.17
CA LEU A 34 2.18 -1.34 6.61
C LEU A 34 1.53 -2.21 7.69
N LEU A 35 0.32 -2.68 7.43
CA LEU A 35 -0.40 -3.59 8.32
C LEU A 35 0.06 -5.04 8.12
N PRO A 36 -0.10 -5.91 9.15
CA PRO A 36 0.21 -7.31 9.04
C PRO A 36 -0.76 -8.05 8.09
N GLY A 37 -0.27 -9.16 7.56
CA GLY A 37 -1.04 -10.05 6.68
C GLY A 37 -1.03 -9.64 5.20
N GLU A 38 -1.50 -10.57 4.38
CA GLU A 38 -1.54 -10.48 2.93
C GLU A 38 -2.73 -11.27 2.38
N ALA A 39 -3.38 -10.76 1.35
CA ALA A 39 -4.25 -11.59 0.51
C ALA A 39 -3.50 -12.00 -0.76
N VAL A 40 -3.50 -13.30 -1.03
CA VAL A 40 -2.79 -13.91 -2.15
C VAL A 40 -3.78 -14.26 -3.24
N ASP A 41 -3.38 -14.02 -4.49
CA ASP A 41 -4.15 -14.36 -5.70
C ASP A 41 -5.63 -13.97 -5.63
N VAL A 42 -5.93 -12.70 -5.40
CA VAL A 42 -7.30 -12.16 -5.27
C VAL A 42 -7.65 -11.20 -6.40
N SER A 43 -8.95 -11.11 -6.70
CA SER A 43 -9.48 -10.06 -7.57
C SER A 43 -9.33 -8.68 -6.90
N TRP A 44 -9.29 -7.60 -7.68
CA TRP A 44 -9.16 -6.26 -7.11
C TRP A 44 -10.29 -5.88 -6.13
N PRO A 45 -11.59 -6.14 -6.41
CA PRO A 45 -12.64 -5.89 -5.41
C PRO A 45 -12.42 -6.67 -4.11
N SER A 46 -12.03 -7.95 -4.20
CA SER A 46 -11.72 -8.77 -3.02
C SER A 46 -10.50 -8.24 -2.26
N ALA A 47 -9.50 -7.68 -2.96
CA ALA A 47 -8.35 -7.03 -2.33
C ALA A 47 -8.77 -5.77 -1.54
N VAL A 48 -9.68 -4.96 -2.08
CA VAL A 48 -10.23 -3.78 -1.39
C VAL A 48 -10.98 -4.19 -0.13
N ASP A 49 -11.87 -5.18 -0.23
CA ASP A 49 -12.66 -5.65 0.90
C ASP A 49 -11.79 -6.30 1.98
N TRP A 50 -10.79 -7.09 1.57
CA TRP A 50 -9.81 -7.66 2.49
C TRP A 50 -9.04 -6.56 3.22
N ALA A 51 -8.54 -5.54 2.52
CA ALA A 51 -7.78 -4.47 3.16
C ALA A 51 -8.61 -3.68 4.19
N ARG A 52 -9.89 -3.44 3.89
CA ARG A 52 -10.84 -2.86 4.85
C ARG A 52 -11.08 -3.76 6.06
N GLY A 53 -11.19 -5.07 5.84
CA GLY A 53 -11.28 -6.07 6.91
C GLY A 53 -10.09 -6.05 7.87
N GLN A 54 -8.90 -5.68 7.38
CA GLN A 54 -7.69 -5.48 8.19
C GLN A 54 -7.67 -4.13 8.94
N GLY A 55 -8.71 -3.29 8.81
CA GLY A 55 -8.73 -1.94 9.37
C GLY A 55 -7.91 -0.92 8.59
N GLY A 56 -7.53 -1.24 7.34
CA GLY A 56 -6.75 -0.37 6.47
C GLY A 56 -7.38 -0.18 5.09
N VAL A 57 -6.54 0.22 4.15
CA VAL A 57 -6.90 0.35 2.73
C VAL A 57 -5.78 -0.20 1.85
N LEU A 58 -6.08 -0.44 0.57
CA LEU A 58 -5.02 -0.71 -0.40
C LEU A 58 -4.10 0.51 -0.54
N PRO A 59 -2.79 0.29 -0.74
CA PRO A 59 -1.85 1.37 -0.98
C PRO A 59 -2.09 2.03 -2.35
N THR A 60 -1.83 3.33 -2.43
CA THR A 60 -1.70 4.05 -3.69
C THR A 60 -0.42 3.61 -4.43
N ARG A 61 -0.25 4.03 -5.68
CA ARG A 61 0.97 3.81 -6.44
C ARG A 61 2.20 4.42 -5.77
N ARG A 62 2.06 5.61 -5.20
CA ARG A 62 3.17 6.28 -4.48
C ARG A 62 3.56 5.49 -3.23
N GLU A 63 2.57 4.99 -2.51
CA GLU A 63 2.76 4.17 -1.32
C GLU A 63 3.38 2.82 -1.64
N LEU A 64 2.94 2.13 -2.70
CA LEU A 64 3.57 0.91 -3.18
C LEU A 64 5.04 1.14 -3.50
N ALA A 65 5.38 2.23 -4.19
CA ALA A 65 6.77 2.55 -4.51
C ALA A 65 7.63 2.77 -3.24
N LEU A 66 7.07 3.41 -2.21
CA LEU A 66 7.76 3.57 -0.93
C LEU A 66 7.92 2.23 -0.18
N LEU A 67 6.88 1.39 -0.19
CA LEU A 67 6.92 0.05 0.38
C LEU A 67 7.96 -0.83 -0.33
N PHE A 68 8.06 -0.74 -1.65
CA PHE A 68 9.10 -1.41 -2.41
C PHE A 68 10.51 -0.92 -2.03
N ALA A 69 10.68 0.37 -1.75
CA ALA A 69 11.97 0.92 -1.36
C ALA A 69 12.39 0.53 0.07
N ASN A 70 11.47 0.59 1.03
CA ASN A 70 11.81 0.56 2.45
C ASN A 70 11.31 -0.69 3.20
N GLN A 71 10.40 -1.45 2.61
CA GLN A 71 9.77 -2.63 3.21
C GLN A 71 9.85 -3.83 2.27
N ARG A 72 10.85 -3.88 1.37
CA ARG A 72 10.94 -4.89 0.32
C ARG A 72 10.86 -6.30 0.89
N GLU A 73 11.55 -6.55 1.99
CA GLU A 73 11.67 -7.86 2.65
C GLU A 73 10.34 -8.38 3.18
N ALA A 74 9.36 -7.50 3.40
CA ALA A 74 8.03 -7.88 3.85
C ALA A 74 7.13 -8.43 2.72
N PHE A 75 7.57 -8.39 1.45
CA PHE A 75 6.76 -8.75 0.28
C PHE A 75 7.36 -9.92 -0.50
N GLU A 76 6.50 -10.74 -1.07
CA GLU A 76 6.92 -11.73 -2.06
C GLU A 76 7.39 -11.07 -3.37
N ARG A 77 8.12 -11.82 -4.20
CA ARG A 77 8.52 -11.40 -5.56
C ARG A 77 7.35 -11.47 -6.55
N ASN A 78 6.22 -10.87 -6.19
CA ASN A 78 4.95 -10.94 -6.91
C ASN A 78 4.34 -9.56 -7.19
N TRP A 79 3.21 -9.53 -7.86
CA TRP A 79 2.49 -8.31 -8.22
C TRP A 79 1.39 -7.99 -7.21
N TYR A 80 1.34 -6.73 -6.77
CA TYR A 80 0.42 -6.25 -5.73
C TYR A 80 -0.51 -5.15 -6.26
N TRP A 81 -1.79 -5.26 -5.95
CA TRP A 81 -2.82 -4.27 -6.29
C TRP A 81 -2.56 -2.92 -5.62
N SER A 82 -2.84 -1.83 -6.35
CA SER A 82 -3.02 -0.51 -5.75
C SER A 82 -4.51 -0.20 -5.52
N SER A 83 -4.79 0.92 -4.86
CA SER A 83 -6.14 1.50 -4.75
C SER A 83 -6.60 2.27 -6.00
N GLU A 84 -5.74 2.41 -7.01
CA GLU A 84 -5.94 3.35 -8.12
C GLU A 84 -6.42 2.63 -9.40
N PRO A 85 -7.71 2.76 -9.78
CA PRO A 85 -8.15 2.37 -11.11
C PRO A 85 -7.57 3.29 -12.19
N HIS A 86 -7.53 2.82 -13.43
CA HIS A 86 -7.15 3.62 -14.59
C HIS A 86 -8.22 4.68 -14.89
N GLU A 87 -7.78 5.92 -15.14
CA GLU A 87 -8.62 7.11 -15.26
C GLU A 87 -9.82 6.94 -16.19
N THR A 88 -9.61 6.41 -17.40
CA THR A 88 -10.66 6.25 -18.42
C THR A 88 -11.21 4.83 -18.55
N ARG A 89 -10.59 3.86 -17.86
CA ARG A 89 -10.89 2.43 -18.01
C ARG A 89 -10.89 1.79 -16.63
N THR A 90 -11.92 2.05 -15.84
CA THR A 90 -11.99 1.66 -14.42
C THR A 90 -11.91 0.15 -14.17
N GLN A 91 -12.11 -0.66 -15.20
CA GLN A 91 -11.87 -2.11 -15.16
C GLN A 91 -10.40 -2.50 -15.13
N LEU A 92 -9.48 -1.59 -15.49
CA LEU A 92 -8.03 -1.73 -15.37
C LEU A 92 -7.58 -1.03 -14.10
N VAL A 93 -6.75 -1.68 -13.30
CA VAL A 93 -6.27 -1.15 -12.03
C VAL A 93 -4.76 -1.25 -11.97
N TRP A 94 -4.14 -0.20 -11.46
CA TRP A 94 -2.70 -0.17 -11.22
C TRP A 94 -2.27 -1.14 -10.12
N GLY A 95 -0.98 -1.45 -10.14
CA GLY A 95 -0.28 -2.14 -9.08
C GLY A 95 1.20 -2.19 -9.39
N GLN A 96 1.97 -2.87 -8.53
CA GLN A 96 3.42 -2.92 -8.61
C GLN A 96 3.93 -4.35 -8.50
N ASN A 97 4.88 -4.71 -9.37
CA ASN A 97 5.65 -5.93 -9.26
C ASN A 97 6.80 -5.72 -8.26
N PHE A 98 6.83 -6.50 -7.18
CA PHE A 98 7.89 -6.43 -6.18
C PHE A 98 9.15 -7.21 -6.56
N ALA A 99 9.18 -7.99 -7.64
CA ALA A 99 10.44 -8.52 -8.18
C ALA A 99 11.26 -7.44 -8.93
N SER A 100 10.59 -6.51 -9.62
CA SER A 100 11.23 -5.55 -10.52
C SER A 100 11.01 -4.07 -10.17
N GLY A 101 10.06 -3.75 -9.29
CA GLY A 101 9.62 -2.37 -9.00
C GLY A 101 8.70 -1.75 -10.06
N ILE A 102 8.41 -2.46 -11.16
CA ILE A 102 7.60 -1.94 -12.27
C ILE A 102 6.15 -1.77 -11.85
N GLN A 103 5.59 -0.60 -12.15
CA GLN A 103 4.15 -0.35 -12.04
C GLN A 103 3.45 -0.52 -13.38
N THR A 104 2.35 -1.26 -13.38
CA THR A 104 1.54 -1.52 -14.59
C THR A 104 0.07 -1.70 -14.20
N ILE A 105 -0.81 -1.76 -15.20
CA ILE A 105 -2.24 -1.96 -15.04
C ILE A 105 -2.68 -3.34 -15.50
N TYR A 106 -3.61 -3.95 -14.77
CA TYR A 106 -4.27 -5.19 -15.18
C TYR A 106 -5.78 -5.12 -14.99
N GLY A 107 -6.51 -5.92 -15.78
CA GLY A 107 -7.97 -5.94 -15.78
C GLY A 107 -8.59 -7.05 -14.94
N ARG A 108 -9.92 -7.14 -14.98
CA ARG A 108 -10.75 -8.11 -14.22
C ARG A 108 -10.32 -9.60 -14.22
N PRO A 109 -9.79 -10.21 -15.30
CA PRO A 109 -9.37 -11.61 -15.22
C PRO A 109 -8.08 -11.77 -14.39
N TYR A 110 -7.33 -10.70 -14.18
CA TYR A 110 -6.09 -10.75 -13.43
C TYR A 110 -6.37 -10.86 -11.93
N ARG A 111 -5.53 -11.63 -11.26
CA ARG A 111 -5.53 -11.82 -9.82
C ARG A 111 -4.14 -11.46 -9.32
N GLY A 112 -4.10 -10.74 -8.22
CA GLY A 112 -2.90 -10.14 -7.66
C GLY A 112 -2.90 -10.24 -6.15
N HIS A 113 -1.79 -9.88 -5.52
CA HIS A 113 -1.69 -9.85 -4.08
C HIS A 113 -2.16 -8.51 -3.52
N ALA A 114 -2.48 -8.47 -2.23
CA ALA A 114 -2.92 -7.27 -1.56
C ALA A 114 -2.23 -7.13 -0.20
N ARG A 115 -1.83 -5.90 0.10
CA ARG A 115 -1.37 -5.48 1.43
C ARG A 115 -2.20 -4.29 1.87
N ALA A 116 -2.43 -4.19 3.17
CA ALA A 116 -3.19 -3.11 3.76
C ALA A 116 -2.23 -2.10 4.39
N ILE A 117 -2.58 -0.82 4.30
CA ILE A 117 -1.84 0.26 4.94
C ILE A 117 -2.79 1.13 5.78
N ARG A 118 -2.18 1.90 6.68
CA ARG A 118 -2.81 3.07 7.30
C ARG A 118 -1.86 4.28 7.25
N ARG A 119 -2.44 5.47 7.33
CA ARG A 119 -1.71 6.76 7.27
C ARG A 119 -1.82 7.45 8.62
N ILE A 120 -0.73 8.04 9.08
CA ILE A 120 -0.71 8.93 10.24
C ILE A 120 -0.32 10.31 9.72
N ALA A 121 -1.24 11.27 9.78
CA ALA A 121 -0.97 12.63 9.32
C ALA A 121 0.17 13.26 10.13
N VAL A 122 1.04 14.01 9.46
CA VAL A 122 1.98 14.91 10.10
C VAL A 122 1.22 16.16 10.54
N PRO A 123 1.31 16.55 11.83
CA PRO A 123 0.62 17.72 12.38
C PRO A 123 1.10 19.05 11.79
#